data_AF-X1TSY9-F1
#
_entry.id   AF-X1TSY9-F1
#
_cell.length_a   1.000
_cell.length_b   1.000
_cell.length_c   1.000
_cell.angle_alpha   90.00
_cell.angle_beta   90.00
_cell.angle_gamma   90.00
#
_symmetry.space_group_name_H-M   'P 1'
#
loop_
_entity.id
_entity.type
_entity.pdbx_description
1 polymer ?
#
loop_
_entity_poly.entity_id
_entity_poly.type
_entity_poly.pdbx_seq_one_letter_code
_entity_poly.pdbx_strand_id
1 'polypeptide(L)'
;HYEDGDGNRQELRLRIFLDENPPAKGHWTHKLFIEKREPLSRAKLEDPENYEALLMNPYDNQVNLPESYIKTLSKMPKRKKDRFYHGKFADETENALWTEDILEGSRVNGDELPEMVRIVVAVDPSGAGDVDNQDNDAIGIGVAGLGTDGIGYVLEDLTLKAGPATWGKVAASAYERHSADRVIGEANYGGAMVEFVVKTANPNISYKAVNASRGKTVRAEPISALHETDKIKMVGRFDDLEDELMNFTTTGYIGEGSPNRGDWFVWAFTELFPGMVKEQQETAPLNFAGWG
;
A
#
# COMPACT_ATOMS: atom_id res chain seq x y z
N HIS A 1 2.25 41.56 8.82
CA HIS A 1 2.22 42.81 8.02
C HIS A 1 3.48 42.88 7.17
N TYR A 2 3.39 43.48 5.98
CA TYR A 2 4.57 43.92 5.22
C TYR A 2 4.50 45.44 5.03
N GLU A 3 5.65 46.08 4.88
CA GLU A 3 5.76 47.50 4.55
C GLU A 3 6.23 47.59 3.10
N ASP A 4 5.47 48.27 2.25
CA ASP A 4 5.88 48.47 0.85
C ASP A 4 7.00 49.51 0.72
N GLY A 5 7.51 49.70 -0.49
CA GLY A 5 8.60 50.66 -0.76
C GLY A 5 8.26 52.12 -0.46
N ASP A 6 6.98 52.43 -0.23
CA ASP A 6 6.45 53.75 0.09
C ASP A 6 6.15 53.92 1.60
N GLY A 7 6.47 52.92 2.42
CA GLY A 7 6.26 52.95 3.87
C GLY A 7 4.84 52.59 4.32
N ASN A 8 3.98 52.10 3.41
CA ASN A 8 2.62 51.70 3.78
C ASN A 8 2.63 50.29 4.37
N ARG A 9 2.04 50.17 5.55
CA ARG A 9 1.96 48.90 6.28
C ARG A 9 0.67 48.16 5.91
N GLN A 10 0.79 47.03 5.22
CA GLN A 10 -0.34 46.18 4.86
C GLN A 10 -0.39 44.91 5.71
N GLU A 11 -1.58 44.50 6.11
CA GLU A 11 -1.81 43.23 6.78
C GLU A 11 -1.74 42.08 5.77
N LEU A 12 -0.88 41.10 6.05
CA LEU A 12 -0.77 39.91 5.21
C LEU A 12 -1.80 38.91 5.71
N ARG A 13 -2.70 38.49 4.81
CA ARG A 13 -3.59 37.37 5.09
C ARG A 13 -2.76 36.10 5.12
N LEU A 14 -2.86 35.32 6.19
CA LEU A 14 -2.27 33.98 6.25
C LEU A 14 -2.92 33.13 5.15
N ARG A 15 -2.08 32.44 4.36
CA ARG A 15 -2.52 31.52 3.30
C ARG A 15 -1.74 30.22 3.43
N ILE A 16 -2.40 29.12 3.10
CA ILE A 16 -1.78 27.81 2.91
C ILE A 16 -1.79 27.53 1.41
N PHE A 17 -0.66 27.07 0.89
CA PHE A 17 -0.54 26.60 -0.49
C PHE A 17 -0.31 25.09 -0.45
N LEU A 18 -1.10 24.36 -1.22
CA LEU A 18 -1.04 22.91 -1.34
C LEU A 18 -0.77 22.58 -2.81
N ASP A 19 0.09 21.60 -3.04
CA ASP A 19 0.33 21.02 -4.36
C ASP A 19 0.15 19.50 -4.24
N GLU A 20 -0.75 18.95 -5.05
CA GLU A 20 -1.08 17.53 -5.03
C GLU A 20 -1.50 17.06 -6.43
N ASN A 21 -1.21 15.79 -6.72
CA ASN A 21 -1.90 15.09 -7.81
C ASN A 21 -3.31 14.72 -7.34
N PRO A 22 -4.33 14.77 -8.22
CA PRO A 22 -5.72 14.55 -7.82
C PRO A 22 -5.91 13.24 -7.06
N PRO A 23 -6.41 13.30 -5.81
CA PRO A 23 -6.85 12.14 -5.05
C PRO A 23 -8.21 11.62 -5.53
N ALA A 24 -8.79 10.64 -4.83
CA ALA A 24 -10.19 10.29 -4.93
C ALA A 24 -11.09 11.44 -4.43
N LYS A 25 -12.33 11.50 -4.92
CA LYS A 25 -13.31 12.53 -4.56
C LYS A 25 -13.65 12.56 -3.05
N GLY A 26 -13.37 11.47 -2.35
CA GLY A 26 -13.54 11.36 -0.91
C GLY A 26 -12.49 12.07 -0.07
N HIS A 27 -11.32 12.36 -0.64
CA HIS A 27 -10.25 13.01 0.08
C HIS A 27 -10.64 14.42 0.52
N TRP A 28 -10.13 14.84 1.69
CA TRP A 28 -10.51 16.11 2.31
C TRP A 28 -10.26 17.33 1.41
N THR A 29 -9.23 17.29 0.57
CA THR A 29 -8.93 18.40 -0.37
C THR A 29 -9.98 18.53 -1.47
N HIS A 30 -10.47 17.43 -2.04
CA HIS A 30 -11.56 17.47 -3.01
C HIS A 30 -12.83 18.04 -2.36
N LYS A 31 -13.18 17.57 -1.15
CA LYS A 31 -14.33 18.06 -0.40
C LYS A 31 -14.24 19.56 -0.10
N LEU A 32 -13.11 20.04 0.41
CA LEU A 32 -12.93 21.46 0.76
C LEU A 32 -12.80 22.36 -0.47
N PHE A 33 -11.86 22.04 -1.37
CA PHE A 33 -11.45 22.95 -2.43
C PHE A 33 -12.30 22.85 -3.69
N ILE A 34 -12.88 21.68 -3.98
CA ILE A 34 -13.70 21.45 -5.18
C ILE A 34 -15.19 21.48 -4.83
N GLU A 35 -15.64 20.69 -3.85
CA GLU A 35 -17.06 20.61 -3.49
C GLU A 35 -17.54 21.71 -2.55
N LYS A 36 -16.62 22.43 -1.90
CA LYS A 36 -16.89 23.46 -0.87
C LYS A 36 -17.71 22.92 0.31
N ARG A 37 -17.30 21.75 0.82
CA ARG A 37 -17.94 21.06 1.94
C ARG A 37 -16.94 20.69 3.03
N GLU A 38 -17.40 20.69 4.27
CA GLU A 38 -16.61 20.22 5.40
C GLU A 38 -16.37 18.69 5.30
N PRO A 39 -15.11 18.21 5.41
CA PRO A 39 -14.75 16.81 5.14
C PRO A 39 -15.53 15.73 5.89
N LEU A 40 -15.89 15.98 7.15
CA LEU A 40 -16.54 14.99 8.01
C LEU A 40 -18.07 15.05 7.95
N SER A 41 -18.64 16.21 8.25
CA SER A 41 -20.08 16.47 8.31
C SER A 41 -20.73 16.61 6.93
N ARG A 42 -19.93 16.88 5.89
CA ARG A 42 -20.39 17.19 4.51
C ARG A 42 -21.29 18.42 4.42
N ALA A 43 -21.35 19.22 5.49
CA ALA A 43 -22.04 20.50 5.50
C ALA A 43 -21.37 21.46 4.50
N LYS A 44 -22.12 22.45 4.01
CA LYS A 44 -21.52 23.52 3.21
C LYS A 44 -20.55 24.32 4.09
N LEU A 45 -19.44 24.76 3.52
CA LEU A 45 -18.51 25.66 4.21
C LEU A 45 -19.16 27.02 4.47
N GLU A 46 -18.84 27.61 5.62
CA GLU A 46 -19.29 28.96 5.98
C GLU A 46 -18.67 30.01 5.04
N ASP A 47 -17.36 29.90 4.79
CA ASP A 47 -16.59 30.81 3.93
C ASP A 47 -15.93 30.03 2.74
N PRO A 48 -16.70 29.62 1.72
CA PRO A 48 -16.20 28.77 0.62
C PRO A 48 -15.11 29.44 -0.24
N GLU A 49 -15.06 30.78 -0.29
CA GLU A 49 -14.08 31.59 -1.01
C GLU A 49 -12.67 31.55 -0.40
N ASN A 50 -12.52 30.99 0.80
CA ASN A 50 -11.21 30.80 1.43
C ASN A 50 -10.45 29.58 0.87
N TYR A 51 -11.12 28.75 0.09
CA TYR A 51 -10.58 27.54 -0.49
C TYR A 51 -10.62 27.71 -1.99
N GLU A 52 -9.48 27.79 -2.66
CA GLU A 52 -9.42 27.94 -4.13
C GLU A 52 -8.51 26.88 -4.74
N ALA A 53 -8.88 26.40 -5.92
CA ALA A 53 -8.14 25.34 -6.62
C ALA A 53 -7.73 25.82 -8.01
N LEU A 54 -6.52 25.44 -8.40
CA LEU A 54 -6.01 25.61 -9.76
C LEU A 54 -5.59 24.23 -10.28
N LEU A 55 -6.08 23.86 -11.46
CA LEU A 55 -5.66 22.62 -12.12
C LEU A 55 -4.51 22.93 -13.10
N MET A 56 -3.42 22.18 -12.98
CA MET A 56 -2.26 22.26 -13.87
C MET A 56 -1.98 20.87 -14.43
N ASN A 57 -2.06 20.70 -15.76
CA ASN A 57 -1.74 19.41 -16.38
C ASN A 57 -0.38 19.44 -17.09
N PRO A 58 0.34 18.30 -17.17
CA PRO A 58 1.60 18.22 -17.89
C PRO A 58 1.51 18.66 -19.36
N TYR A 59 0.38 18.41 -20.04
CA TYR A 59 0.23 18.82 -21.44
C TYR A 59 0.13 20.35 -21.62
N ASP A 60 -0.38 21.08 -20.61
CA ASP A 60 -0.48 22.55 -20.63
C ASP A 60 0.93 23.19 -20.55
N ASN A 61 1.92 22.47 -19.99
CA ASN A 61 3.31 22.90 -19.85
C ASN A 61 4.28 22.14 -20.77
N GLN A 62 3.79 21.54 -21.85
CA GLN A 62 4.58 20.66 -22.72
C GLN A 62 5.83 21.31 -23.34
N VAL A 63 5.84 22.63 -23.51
CA VAL A 63 7.01 23.37 -24.06
C VAL A 63 8.22 23.30 -23.13
N ASN A 64 7.98 23.17 -21.82
CA ASN A 64 9.03 23.10 -20.80
C ASN A 64 9.29 21.66 -20.31
N LEU A 65 8.63 20.66 -20.90
CA LEU A 65 8.74 19.26 -20.47
C LEU A 65 9.34 18.39 -21.58
N PRO A 66 10.14 17.37 -21.25
CA PRO A 66 10.63 16.42 -22.23
C PRO A 66 9.49 15.69 -22.94
N GLU A 67 9.56 15.55 -24.26
CA GLU A 67 8.55 14.84 -25.05
C GLU A 67 8.38 13.38 -24.58
N SER A 68 9.48 12.74 -24.16
CA SER A 68 9.48 11.39 -23.61
C SER A 68 8.64 11.27 -22.33
N TYR A 69 8.61 12.31 -21.49
CA TYR A 69 7.82 12.33 -20.26
C TYR A 69 6.32 12.37 -20.57
N ILE A 70 5.90 13.27 -21.47
CA ILE A 70 4.51 13.38 -21.93
C ILE A 70 4.03 12.07 -22.58
N LYS A 71 4.90 11.45 -23.39
CA LYS A 71 4.61 10.16 -24.03
C LYS A 71 4.43 9.03 -23.02
N THR A 72 5.20 9.03 -21.93
CA THR A 72 5.05 8.04 -20.85
C THR A 72 3.70 8.21 -20.16
N LEU A 73 3.35 9.42 -19.72
CA LEU A 73 2.08 9.70 -19.06
C LEU A 73 0.86 9.36 -19.94
N SER A 74 0.91 9.74 -21.22
CA SER A 74 -0.20 9.50 -22.16
C SER A 74 -0.45 8.01 -22.48
N LYS A 75 0.52 7.13 -22.21
CA LYS A 75 0.45 5.68 -22.40
C LYS A 75 0.15 4.89 -21.12
N MET A 76 0.03 5.56 -19.98
CA MET A 76 -0.34 4.89 -18.74
C MET A 76 -1.72 4.22 -18.85
N PRO A 77 -1.98 3.15 -18.05
CA PRO A 77 -3.32 2.59 -17.90
C PRO A 77 -4.35 3.66 -17.54
N LYS A 78 -5.61 3.48 -17.95
CA LYS A 78 -6.65 4.52 -17.90
C LYS A 78 -6.70 5.27 -16.56
N ARG A 79 -6.67 4.56 -15.43
CA ARG A 79 -6.75 5.16 -14.09
C ARG A 79 -5.58 6.10 -13.81
N LYS A 80 -4.34 5.64 -14.04
CA LYS A 80 -3.12 6.45 -13.88
C LYS A 80 -3.05 7.61 -14.88
N LYS A 81 -3.48 7.38 -16.12
CA LYS A 81 -3.59 8.43 -17.13
C LYS A 81 -4.60 9.51 -16.74
N ASP A 82 -5.79 9.12 -16.27
CA ASP A 82 -6.79 10.08 -15.81
C ASP A 82 -6.26 10.93 -14.64
N ARG A 83 -5.52 10.33 -13.70
CA ARG A 83 -4.90 11.03 -12.57
C ARG A 83 -3.75 11.95 -12.99
N PHE A 84 -2.69 11.39 -13.58
CA PHE A 84 -1.42 12.09 -13.81
C PHE A 84 -1.35 12.88 -15.11
N TYR A 85 -2.15 12.52 -16.11
CA TYR A 85 -2.15 13.20 -17.41
C TYR A 85 -3.34 14.15 -17.59
N HIS A 86 -4.51 13.77 -17.09
CA HIS A 86 -5.74 14.55 -17.22
C HIS A 86 -6.17 15.29 -15.94
N GLY A 87 -5.47 15.10 -14.82
CA GLY A 87 -5.76 15.83 -13.60
C GLY A 87 -7.15 15.52 -13.00
N LYS A 88 -7.67 14.30 -13.22
CA LYS A 88 -9.01 13.91 -12.76
C LYS A 88 -8.95 13.25 -11.40
N PHE A 89 -9.82 13.72 -10.50
CA PHE A 89 -10.13 13.04 -9.25
C PHE A 89 -10.84 11.71 -9.53
N ALA A 90 -10.42 10.65 -8.86
CA ALA A 90 -11.03 9.33 -8.99
C ALA A 90 -12.36 9.27 -8.24
N ASP A 91 -13.32 8.48 -8.72
CA ASP A 91 -14.51 8.16 -7.93
C ASP A 91 -14.11 7.32 -6.71
N GLU A 92 -14.87 7.45 -5.60
CA GLU A 92 -14.68 6.59 -4.44
C GLU A 92 -15.02 5.14 -4.81
N THR A 93 -14.17 4.21 -4.41
CA THR A 93 -14.51 2.79 -4.43
C THR A 93 -15.49 2.50 -3.29
N GLU A 94 -16.74 2.21 -3.62
CA GLU A 94 -17.75 1.87 -2.63
C GLU A 94 -17.33 0.62 -1.83
N ASN A 95 -17.39 0.71 -0.50
CA ASN A 95 -16.97 -0.33 0.44
C ASN A 95 -15.48 -0.72 0.38
N ALA A 96 -14.60 0.19 -0.04
CA ALA A 96 -13.16 -0.04 0.04
C ALA A 96 -12.69 -0.29 1.48
N LEU A 97 -11.78 -1.27 1.65
CA LEU A 97 -11.14 -1.58 2.93
C LEU A 97 -10.09 -0.52 3.30
N TRP A 98 -9.35 -0.01 2.31
CA TRP A 98 -8.44 1.11 2.47
C TRP A 98 -8.94 2.31 1.70
N THR A 99 -8.84 3.48 2.34
CA THR A 99 -9.12 4.77 1.72
C THR A 99 -7.84 5.59 1.63
N GLU A 100 -7.84 6.58 0.74
CA GLU A 100 -6.70 7.48 0.60
C GLU A 100 -6.40 8.26 1.89
N ASP A 101 -7.42 8.66 2.64
CA ASP A 101 -7.25 9.35 3.93
C ASP A 101 -6.51 8.46 4.95
N ILE A 102 -6.80 7.15 5.01
CA ILE A 102 -6.10 6.20 5.89
C ILE A 102 -4.63 6.07 5.46
N LEU A 103 -4.37 5.92 4.16
CA LEU A 103 -3.02 5.71 3.64
C LEU A 103 -2.14 6.96 3.75
N GLU A 104 -2.70 8.15 3.51
CA GLU A 104 -1.97 9.40 3.66
C GLU A 104 -1.74 9.73 5.14
N GLY A 105 -2.72 9.49 6.00
CA GLY A 105 -2.60 9.70 7.45
C GLY A 105 -1.60 8.77 8.15
N SER A 106 -1.28 7.61 7.55
CA SER A 106 -0.32 6.65 8.10
C SER A 106 1.12 6.88 7.65
N ARG A 107 1.36 7.89 6.81
CA ARG A 107 2.67 8.16 6.24
C ARG A 107 3.63 8.73 7.29
N VAL A 108 4.85 8.20 7.32
CA VAL A 108 5.93 8.66 8.20
C VAL A 108 7.25 8.79 7.43
N ASN A 109 8.13 9.67 7.92
CA ASN A 109 9.49 9.78 7.41
C ASN A 109 10.40 8.72 8.05
N GLY A 110 11.39 8.23 7.31
CA GLY A 110 12.29 7.18 7.76
C GLY A 110 13.30 7.58 8.84
N ASP A 111 13.46 8.88 9.12
CA ASP A 111 14.48 9.38 10.05
C ASP A 111 14.11 9.20 11.54
N GLU A 112 12.83 8.95 11.85
CA GLU A 112 12.31 8.89 13.23
C GLU A 112 11.70 7.51 13.57
N LEU A 113 12.13 6.45 12.89
CA LEU A 113 11.60 5.11 13.15
C LEU A 113 12.10 4.57 14.51
N PRO A 114 11.23 3.91 15.29
CA PRO A 114 11.67 3.18 16.49
C PRO A 114 12.57 2.01 16.10
N GLU A 115 13.23 1.41 17.08
CA GLU A 115 13.87 0.11 16.87
C GLU A 115 12.82 -0.94 16.52
N MET A 116 13.15 -1.85 15.61
CA MET A 116 12.25 -2.93 15.22
C MET A 116 12.45 -4.13 16.15
N VAL A 117 11.36 -4.54 16.81
CA VAL A 117 11.30 -5.80 17.58
C VAL A 117 11.40 -6.99 16.64
N ARG A 118 10.86 -6.84 15.43
CA ARG A 118 10.80 -7.90 14.44
C ARG A 118 10.69 -7.33 13.04
N ILE A 119 11.38 -7.94 12.08
CA ILE A 119 11.30 -7.62 10.66
C ILE A 119 11.02 -8.89 9.88
N VAL A 120 10.09 -8.82 8.93
CA VAL A 120 9.76 -9.93 8.03
C VAL A 120 9.86 -9.46 6.58
N VAL A 121 10.29 -10.38 5.73
CA VAL A 121 10.15 -10.25 4.28
C VAL A 121 8.99 -11.15 3.86
N ALA A 122 7.95 -10.60 3.24
CA ALA A 122 6.85 -11.41 2.70
C ALA A 122 7.01 -11.57 1.19
N VAL A 123 6.76 -12.77 0.70
CA VAL A 123 6.87 -13.14 -0.71
C VAL A 123 5.56 -13.80 -1.15
N ASP A 124 4.92 -13.23 -2.16
CA ASP A 124 3.74 -13.75 -2.83
C ASP A 124 4.06 -14.03 -4.31
N PRO A 125 4.46 -15.26 -4.66
CA PRO A 125 4.61 -15.62 -6.06
C PRO A 125 3.22 -15.84 -6.66
N SER A 126 2.72 -14.84 -7.38
CA SER A 126 1.58 -15.03 -8.29
C SER A 126 1.82 -16.28 -9.15
N GLY A 127 0.82 -17.16 -9.23
CA GLY A 127 0.91 -18.53 -9.76
C GLY A 127 1.81 -18.68 -10.99
N ALA A 128 3.07 -19.04 -10.75
CA ALA A 128 4.03 -19.35 -11.78
C ALA A 128 3.70 -20.73 -12.35
N GLY A 129 2.92 -20.77 -13.43
CA GLY A 129 2.96 -21.92 -14.34
C GLY A 129 4.37 -22.06 -14.92
N ASP A 130 4.81 -23.30 -15.11
CA ASP A 130 6.17 -23.78 -15.47
C ASP A 130 6.78 -23.26 -16.80
N VAL A 131 6.32 -22.12 -17.31
CA VAL A 131 6.76 -21.54 -18.59
C VAL A 131 7.36 -20.17 -18.36
N ASP A 132 8.64 -20.06 -18.70
CA ASP A 132 9.44 -18.84 -18.75
C ASP A 132 8.88 -17.91 -19.85
N ASN A 133 7.73 -17.29 -19.57
CA ASN A 133 7.05 -16.38 -20.48
C ASN A 133 7.38 -14.93 -20.11
N GLN A 134 7.52 -14.09 -21.14
CA GLN A 134 7.65 -12.64 -21.00
C GLN A 134 6.43 -11.97 -20.33
N ASP A 135 5.37 -12.74 -20.09
CA ASP A 135 4.12 -12.36 -19.42
C ASP A 135 4.03 -12.85 -17.96
N ASN A 136 5.17 -13.16 -17.30
CA ASN A 136 5.13 -13.53 -15.89
C ASN A 136 4.41 -12.45 -15.05
N ASP A 137 3.49 -12.90 -14.20
CA ASP A 137 2.83 -12.06 -13.21
C ASP A 137 3.88 -11.50 -12.23
N ALA A 138 3.59 -10.34 -11.65
CA ALA A 138 4.52 -9.69 -10.73
C ALA A 138 4.63 -10.49 -9.42
N ILE A 139 5.85 -10.74 -8.95
CA ILE A 139 6.07 -11.40 -7.68
C ILE A 139 6.01 -10.35 -6.58
N GLY A 140 5.01 -10.46 -5.71
CA GLY A 140 4.86 -9.60 -4.55
C GLY A 140 6.02 -9.83 -3.59
N ILE A 141 6.83 -8.81 -3.32
CA ILE A 141 7.88 -8.88 -2.31
C ILE A 141 7.87 -7.59 -1.53
N GLY A 142 7.86 -7.67 -0.21
CA GLY A 142 8.01 -6.47 0.61
C GLY A 142 8.55 -6.77 1.99
N VAL A 143 9.00 -5.70 2.66
CA VAL A 143 9.60 -5.73 3.98
C VAL A 143 8.70 -4.95 4.93
N ALA A 144 8.34 -5.59 6.04
CA ALA A 144 7.60 -4.95 7.11
C ALA A 144 8.24 -5.24 8.47
N GLY A 145 8.16 -4.27 9.37
CA GLY A 145 8.66 -4.38 10.75
C GLY A 145 7.58 -4.12 11.79
N LEU A 146 7.77 -4.64 13.00
CA LEU A 146 7.03 -4.28 14.20
C LEU A 146 7.98 -3.47 15.10
N GLY A 147 7.65 -2.21 15.34
CA GLY A 147 8.42 -1.32 16.21
C GLY A 147 8.27 -1.67 17.69
N THR A 148 9.21 -1.20 18.51
CA THR A 148 9.14 -1.31 19.99
C THR A 148 7.94 -0.60 20.61
N ASP A 149 7.29 0.29 19.86
CA ASP A 149 6.06 0.99 20.20
C ASP A 149 4.77 0.18 19.90
N GLY A 150 4.91 -1.00 19.30
CA GLY A 150 3.80 -1.86 18.91
C GLY A 150 3.06 -1.38 17.66
N ILE A 151 3.72 -0.58 16.82
CA ILE A 151 3.23 -0.16 15.50
C ILE A 151 3.95 -0.96 14.40
N GLY A 152 3.21 -1.36 13.38
CA GLY A 152 3.73 -2.00 12.19
C GLY A 152 4.20 -0.97 11.16
N TYR A 153 5.30 -1.24 10.47
CA TYR A 153 5.89 -0.33 9.49
C TYR A 153 6.10 -1.05 8.16
N VAL A 154 5.62 -0.48 7.07
CA VAL A 154 6.03 -0.87 5.72
C VAL A 154 7.35 -0.18 5.41
N LEU A 155 8.41 -0.97 5.25
CA LEU A 155 9.78 -0.48 5.08
C LEU A 155 10.18 -0.42 3.61
N GLU A 156 9.75 -1.40 2.80
CA GLU A 156 10.14 -1.49 1.40
C GLU A 156 9.14 -2.32 0.60
N ASP A 157 8.86 -1.91 -0.63
CA ASP A 157 8.14 -2.71 -1.62
C ASP A 157 9.09 -3.03 -2.79
N LEU A 158 9.37 -4.32 -2.95
CA LEU A 158 10.33 -4.89 -3.88
C LEU A 158 9.64 -5.71 -4.98
N THR A 159 8.34 -5.55 -5.15
CA THR A 159 7.56 -6.32 -6.13
C THR A 159 8.09 -6.11 -7.54
N LEU A 160 8.31 -7.22 -8.26
CA LEU A 160 8.94 -7.21 -9.58
C LEU A 160 8.47 -8.36 -10.46
N LYS A 161 8.60 -8.21 -11.77
CA LYS A 161 8.45 -9.30 -12.74
C LYS A 161 9.81 -9.93 -13.02
N ALA A 162 10.05 -11.12 -12.50
CA ALA A 162 11.30 -11.84 -12.71
C ALA A 162 11.12 -13.35 -12.50
N GLY A 163 12.07 -14.15 -13.00
CA GLY A 163 12.12 -15.59 -12.73
C GLY A 163 12.66 -15.93 -11.33
N PRO A 164 12.47 -17.19 -10.86
CA PRO A 164 12.87 -17.68 -9.53
C PRO A 164 14.26 -17.26 -9.04
N ALA A 165 15.29 -17.45 -9.85
CA ALA A 165 16.66 -17.13 -9.46
C ALA A 165 16.88 -15.64 -9.17
N THR A 166 16.15 -14.75 -9.84
CA THR A 166 16.31 -13.31 -9.70
C THR A 166 15.51 -12.79 -8.51
N TRP A 167 14.22 -13.13 -8.41
CA TRP A 167 13.41 -12.65 -7.28
C TRP A 167 13.85 -13.28 -5.96
N GLY A 168 14.37 -14.51 -5.98
CA GLY A 168 14.97 -15.15 -4.79
C GLY A 168 16.16 -14.37 -4.24
N LYS A 169 17.01 -13.83 -5.12
CA LYS A 169 18.13 -12.94 -4.71
C LYS A 169 17.63 -11.61 -4.16
N VAL A 170 16.54 -11.06 -4.70
CA VAL A 170 15.93 -9.83 -4.18
C VAL A 170 15.41 -10.04 -2.77
N ALA A 171 14.66 -11.12 -2.52
CA ALA A 171 14.18 -11.47 -1.18
C ALA A 171 15.33 -11.72 -0.20
N ALA A 172 16.38 -12.45 -0.62
CA ALA A 172 17.55 -12.71 0.22
C ALA A 172 18.35 -11.44 0.53
N SER A 173 18.54 -10.56 -0.45
CA SER A 173 19.21 -9.28 -0.23
C SER A 173 18.41 -8.38 0.73
N ALA A 174 17.08 -8.38 0.62
CA ALA A 174 16.22 -7.66 1.57
C ALA A 174 16.32 -8.24 2.98
N TYR A 175 16.30 -9.57 3.10
CA TYR A 175 16.47 -10.28 4.36
C TYR A 175 17.77 -9.88 5.06
N GLU A 176 18.88 -9.85 4.33
CA GLU A 176 20.20 -9.45 4.87
C GLU A 176 20.27 -7.96 5.19
N ARG A 177 19.87 -7.08 4.25
CA ARG A 177 19.99 -5.63 4.40
C ARG A 177 19.15 -5.08 5.56
N HIS A 178 17.99 -5.67 5.81
CA HIS A 178 17.12 -5.30 6.92
C HIS A 178 17.34 -6.15 8.17
N SER A 179 18.28 -7.09 8.16
CA SER A 179 18.48 -8.05 9.26
C SER A 179 17.17 -8.74 9.68
N ALA A 180 16.37 -9.15 8.70
CA ALA A 180 15.05 -9.69 8.92
C ALA A 180 15.09 -11.03 9.68
N ASP A 181 14.06 -11.28 10.48
CA ASP A 181 13.97 -12.50 11.28
C ASP A 181 13.55 -13.71 10.45
N ARG A 182 12.68 -13.48 9.46
CA ARG A 182 12.20 -14.55 8.57
C ARG A 182 11.63 -14.05 7.25
N VAL A 183 11.59 -14.96 6.29
CA VAL A 183 10.79 -14.85 5.08
C VAL A 183 9.46 -15.59 5.25
N ILE A 184 8.36 -14.96 4.85
CA ILE A 184 7.00 -15.52 4.84
C ILE A 184 6.57 -15.76 3.40
N GLY A 185 5.96 -16.90 3.11
CA GLY A 185 5.37 -17.17 1.79
C GLY A 185 4.12 -18.04 1.84
N GLU A 186 3.18 -17.82 0.92
CA GLU A 186 1.95 -18.60 0.85
C GLU A 186 2.22 -20.06 0.43
N ALA A 187 1.71 -21.03 1.19
CA ALA A 187 1.94 -22.45 0.92
C ALA A 187 1.12 -22.98 -0.25
N ASN A 188 -0.13 -22.49 -0.39
CA ASN A 188 -1.11 -23.00 -1.36
C ASN A 188 -0.71 -22.74 -2.83
N TYR A 189 0.11 -21.71 -3.09
CA TYR A 189 0.59 -21.33 -4.41
C TYR A 189 2.09 -21.56 -4.57
N GLY A 190 2.56 -22.72 -4.12
CA GLY A 190 3.96 -23.11 -4.29
C GLY A 190 4.85 -22.69 -3.13
N GLY A 191 4.41 -22.80 -1.88
CA GLY A 191 5.30 -22.50 -0.74
C GLY A 191 6.57 -23.35 -0.69
N ALA A 192 6.53 -24.58 -1.22
CA ALA A 192 7.72 -25.40 -1.42
C ALA A 192 8.68 -24.77 -2.45
N MET A 193 8.14 -24.14 -3.50
CA MET A 193 8.90 -23.35 -4.46
C MET A 193 9.47 -22.10 -3.77
N VAL A 194 8.68 -21.37 -2.97
CA VAL A 194 9.19 -20.18 -2.27
C VAL A 194 10.35 -20.55 -1.36
N GLU A 195 10.17 -21.54 -0.50
CA GLU A 195 11.20 -22.02 0.41
C GLU A 195 12.45 -22.43 -0.36
N PHE A 196 12.29 -23.24 -1.41
CA PHE A 196 13.40 -23.71 -2.22
C PHE A 196 14.17 -22.54 -2.85
N VAL A 197 13.47 -21.57 -3.44
CA VAL A 197 14.09 -20.44 -4.14
C VAL A 197 14.84 -19.54 -3.17
N VAL A 198 14.23 -19.17 -2.04
CA VAL A 198 14.90 -18.29 -1.07
C VAL A 198 16.06 -19.00 -0.38
N LYS A 199 15.92 -20.29 -0.02
CA LYS A 199 17.04 -21.06 0.55
C LYS A 199 18.16 -21.35 -0.45
N THR A 200 17.85 -21.45 -1.74
CA THR A 200 18.88 -21.53 -2.78
C THR A 200 19.66 -20.22 -2.90
N ALA A 201 19.00 -19.08 -2.74
CA ALA A 201 19.66 -17.77 -2.74
C ALA A 201 20.48 -17.53 -1.46
N ASN A 202 19.94 -17.90 -0.29
CA ASN A 202 20.63 -17.86 1.00
C ASN A 202 20.15 -19.01 1.91
N PRO A 203 21.00 -20.03 2.18
CA PRO A 203 20.63 -21.19 3.00
C PRO A 203 20.29 -20.88 4.47
N ASN A 204 20.68 -19.71 4.97
CA ASN A 204 20.45 -19.30 6.36
C ASN A 204 19.08 -18.65 6.57
N ILE A 205 18.32 -18.39 5.50
CA ILE A 205 16.99 -17.80 5.61
C ILE A 205 16.07 -18.70 6.44
N SER A 206 15.56 -18.13 7.55
CA SER A 206 14.43 -18.70 8.26
C SER A 206 13.17 -18.49 7.43
N TYR A 207 12.51 -19.57 7.03
CA TYR A 207 11.30 -19.53 6.22
C TYR A 207 10.10 -20.05 7.01
N LYS A 208 8.95 -19.37 6.89
CA LYS A 208 7.67 -19.85 7.40
C LYS A 208 6.63 -19.81 6.28
N ALA A 209 6.08 -20.98 5.97
CA ALA A 209 4.92 -21.09 5.08
C ALA A 209 3.64 -20.64 5.82
N VAL A 210 2.78 -19.89 5.15
CA VAL A 210 1.44 -19.51 5.63
C VAL A 210 0.37 -20.06 4.71
N ASN A 211 -0.72 -20.58 5.29
CA ASN A 211 -1.83 -21.14 4.51
C ASN A 211 -2.96 -20.12 4.42
N ALA A 212 -3.43 -19.81 3.21
CA ALA A 212 -4.71 -19.13 3.07
C ALA A 212 -5.84 -20.12 3.36
N SER A 213 -6.57 -19.88 4.44
CA SER A 213 -7.80 -20.61 4.78
C SER A 213 -9.08 -19.86 4.37
N ARG A 214 -8.95 -18.59 4.01
CA ARG A 214 -10.03 -17.67 3.65
C ARG A 214 -9.67 -16.86 2.41
N GLY A 215 -10.68 -16.36 1.71
CA GLY A 215 -10.50 -15.49 0.56
C GLY A 215 -9.69 -14.23 0.88
N LYS A 216 -9.04 -13.65 -0.13
CA LYS A 216 -8.10 -12.51 0.03
C LYS A 216 -8.71 -11.34 0.81
N THR A 217 -9.95 -10.96 0.48
CA THR A 217 -10.70 -9.92 1.20
C THR A 217 -10.85 -10.20 2.70
N VAL A 218 -11.19 -11.44 3.08
CA VAL A 218 -11.40 -11.80 4.50
C VAL A 218 -10.09 -11.78 5.29
N ARG A 219 -8.96 -12.01 4.61
CA ARG A 219 -7.63 -11.85 5.21
C ARG A 219 -7.22 -10.38 5.33
N ALA A 220 -7.65 -9.56 4.38
CA ALA A 220 -7.34 -8.14 4.30
C ALA A 220 -8.09 -7.29 5.36
N GLU A 221 -9.34 -7.62 5.66
CA GLU A 221 -10.21 -6.85 6.57
C GLU A 221 -9.61 -6.62 7.98
N PRO A 222 -9.03 -7.63 8.68
CA PRO A 222 -8.37 -7.37 9.96
C PRO A 222 -7.15 -6.44 9.85
N ILE A 223 -6.46 -6.46 8.71
CA ILE A 223 -5.27 -5.64 8.48
C ILE A 223 -5.67 -4.20 8.13
N SER A 224 -6.78 -4.01 7.42
CA SER A 224 -7.30 -2.66 7.17
C SER A 224 -7.76 -1.98 8.47
N ALA A 225 -8.37 -2.73 9.38
CA ALA A 225 -8.75 -2.23 10.71
C ALA A 225 -7.53 -1.78 11.56
N LEU A 226 -6.39 -2.48 11.44
CA LEU A 226 -5.14 -2.02 12.06
C LEU A 226 -4.67 -0.69 11.48
N HIS A 227 -4.77 -0.56 10.16
CA HIS A 227 -4.36 0.66 9.48
C HIS A 227 -5.25 1.85 9.91
N GLU A 228 -6.56 1.63 9.99
CA GLU A 228 -7.55 2.62 10.45
C GLU A 228 -7.32 3.05 11.91
N THR A 229 -6.84 2.15 12.76
CA THR A 229 -6.53 2.41 14.18
C THR A 229 -5.08 2.86 14.42
N ASP A 230 -4.41 3.34 13.38
CA ASP A 230 -3.07 3.90 13.42
C ASP A 230 -1.96 2.92 13.85
N LYS A 231 -2.23 1.61 13.70
CA LYS A 231 -1.29 0.52 14.05
C LYS A 231 -0.40 0.08 12.91
N ILE A 232 -0.59 0.60 11.70
CA ILE A 232 0.29 0.39 10.56
C ILE A 232 0.68 1.76 10.00
N LYS A 233 1.95 1.93 9.66
CA LYS A 233 2.54 3.13 9.07
C LYS A 233 3.29 2.81 7.78
N MET A 234 3.27 3.75 6.85
CA MET A 234 3.99 3.66 5.57
C MET A 234 5.24 4.54 5.63
N VAL A 235 6.43 3.94 5.53
CA VAL A 235 7.70 4.69 5.52
C VAL A 235 7.97 5.24 4.12
N GLY A 236 7.41 6.41 3.83
CA GLY A 236 7.43 7.00 2.49
C GLY A 236 6.20 6.65 1.66
N ARG A 237 6.35 6.65 0.33
CA ARG A 237 5.26 6.45 -0.65
C ARG A 237 5.41 5.14 -1.40
N PHE A 238 4.31 4.38 -1.46
CA PHE A 238 4.24 3.09 -2.16
C PHE A 238 3.06 3.09 -3.13
N ASP A 239 3.04 4.03 -4.07
CA ASP A 239 1.90 4.30 -4.95
C ASP A 239 1.27 3.03 -5.55
N ASP A 240 2.06 2.08 -6.04
CA ASP A 240 1.53 0.84 -6.62
C ASP A 240 0.90 -0.10 -5.56
N LEU A 241 1.47 -0.19 -4.36
CA LEU A 241 0.90 -0.95 -3.24
C LEU A 241 -0.39 -0.27 -2.76
N GLU A 242 -0.33 1.04 -2.53
CA GLU A 242 -1.46 1.87 -2.11
C GLU A 242 -2.62 1.73 -3.10
N ASP A 243 -2.31 1.74 -4.40
CA ASP A 243 -3.26 1.48 -5.49
C ASP A 243 -3.94 0.11 -5.39
N GLU A 244 -3.19 -0.95 -5.09
CA GLU A 244 -3.75 -2.29 -4.88
C GLU A 244 -4.59 -2.37 -3.60
N LEU A 245 -4.13 -1.77 -2.50
CA LEU A 245 -4.87 -1.75 -1.23
C LEU A 245 -6.25 -1.09 -1.40
N MET A 246 -6.32 0.04 -2.11
CA MET A 246 -7.59 0.73 -2.39
C MET A 246 -8.56 -0.06 -3.29
N ASN A 247 -8.10 -1.13 -3.95
CA ASN A 247 -8.94 -2.02 -4.75
C ASN A 247 -9.51 -3.20 -3.96
N PHE A 248 -9.15 -3.36 -2.68
CA PHE A 248 -9.85 -4.29 -1.79
C PHE A 248 -11.15 -3.66 -1.31
N THR A 249 -12.25 -4.39 -1.44
CA THR A 249 -13.56 -4.02 -0.91
C THR A 249 -14.09 -5.10 0.02
N THR A 250 -15.13 -4.81 0.78
CA THR A 250 -15.81 -5.81 1.63
C THR A 250 -16.41 -6.98 0.84
N THR A 251 -16.62 -6.82 -0.47
CA THR A 251 -17.23 -7.83 -1.34
C THR A 251 -16.24 -8.56 -2.25
N GLY A 252 -14.99 -8.10 -2.33
CA GLY A 252 -13.98 -8.73 -3.18
C GLY A 252 -12.77 -7.83 -3.45
N TYR A 253 -11.92 -8.26 -4.38
CA TYR A 253 -10.89 -7.42 -4.97
C TYR A 253 -11.35 -7.00 -6.37
N ILE A 254 -11.32 -5.70 -6.66
CA ILE A 254 -11.83 -5.15 -7.93
C ILE A 254 -10.73 -4.72 -8.91
N GLY A 255 -9.45 -4.88 -8.54
CA GLY A 255 -8.33 -4.54 -9.40
C GLY A 255 -8.12 -5.55 -10.53
N GLU A 256 -7.34 -5.16 -11.53
CA GLU A 256 -6.93 -6.08 -12.61
C GLU A 256 -5.90 -7.08 -12.07
N GLY A 257 -6.15 -8.38 -12.28
CA GLY A 257 -5.24 -9.44 -11.87
C GLY A 257 -5.24 -9.73 -10.36
N SER A 258 -4.18 -10.40 -9.90
CA SER A 258 -3.97 -10.70 -8.48
C SER A 258 -3.32 -9.51 -7.77
N PRO A 259 -3.73 -9.16 -6.54
CA PRO A 259 -3.13 -8.07 -5.76
C PRO A 259 -1.80 -8.51 -5.14
N ASN A 260 -0.77 -8.73 -5.95
CA ASN A 260 0.48 -9.32 -5.49
C ASN A 260 1.18 -8.44 -4.43
N ARG A 261 1.07 -7.10 -4.54
CA ARG A 261 1.54 -6.16 -3.52
C ARG A 261 0.67 -6.21 -2.27
N GLY A 262 -0.64 -6.19 -2.46
CA GLY A 262 -1.62 -6.30 -1.38
C GLY A 262 -1.51 -7.60 -0.60
N ASP A 263 -1.23 -8.72 -1.27
CA ASP A 263 -1.11 -10.04 -0.66
C ASP A 263 0.14 -10.13 0.21
N TRP A 264 1.33 -9.73 -0.28
CA TRP A 264 2.52 -9.72 0.58
C TRP A 264 2.32 -8.81 1.79
N PHE A 265 1.67 -7.65 1.62
CA PHE A 265 1.36 -6.72 2.70
C PHE A 265 0.49 -7.39 3.77
N VAL A 266 -0.60 -8.04 3.37
CA VAL A 266 -1.50 -8.76 4.28
C VAL A 266 -0.76 -9.90 4.98
N TRP A 267 0.11 -10.63 4.27
CA TRP A 267 0.90 -11.71 4.87
C TRP A 267 1.89 -11.21 5.91
N ALA A 268 2.60 -10.13 5.61
CA ALA A 268 3.56 -9.53 6.52
C ALA A 268 2.89 -9.11 7.82
N PHE A 269 1.78 -8.35 7.75
CA PHE A 269 1.10 -7.87 8.96
C PHE A 269 0.30 -8.94 9.69
N THR A 270 -0.17 -9.99 9.00
CA THR A 270 -0.73 -11.16 9.68
C THR A 270 0.34 -11.85 10.55
N GLU A 271 1.57 -11.97 10.07
CA GLU A 271 2.67 -12.58 10.83
C GLU A 271 3.17 -11.67 11.97
N LEU A 272 3.20 -10.36 11.76
CA LEU A 272 3.62 -9.40 12.77
C LEU A 272 2.58 -9.22 13.88
N PHE A 273 1.29 -9.46 13.59
CA PHE A 273 0.19 -9.35 14.54
C PHE A 273 -0.63 -10.67 14.69
N PRO A 274 0.00 -11.76 15.15
CA PRO A 274 -0.62 -13.10 15.17
C PRO A 274 -1.81 -13.24 16.15
N GLY A 275 -1.96 -12.32 17.12
CA GLY A 275 -3.01 -12.39 18.14
C GLY A 275 -4.42 -11.97 17.68
N MET A 276 -4.58 -11.42 16.47
CA MET A 276 -5.87 -10.87 16.00
C MET A 276 -6.50 -11.66 14.86
N VAL A 277 -5.71 -12.46 14.14
CA VAL A 277 -6.21 -13.42 13.17
C VAL A 277 -6.34 -14.74 13.92
N LYS A 278 -7.57 -15.19 14.21
CA LYS A 278 -7.81 -16.48 14.90
C LYS A 278 -7.08 -17.60 14.13
N GLU A 279 -5.97 -18.09 14.68
CA GLU A 279 -5.42 -19.39 14.29
C GLU A 279 -6.45 -20.46 14.62
N GLN A 280 -6.70 -21.36 13.66
CA GLN A 280 -7.55 -22.51 13.91
C GLN A 280 -6.77 -23.47 14.80
N GLN A 281 -7.26 -23.71 16.02
CA GLN A 281 -6.92 -24.95 16.73
C GLN A 281 -7.38 -26.10 15.83
N GLU A 282 -6.49 -27.03 15.49
CA GLU A 282 -6.87 -28.31 14.92
C GLU A 282 -7.94 -28.91 15.84
N THR A 283 -9.18 -28.98 15.37
CA THR A 283 -10.21 -29.72 16.08
C THR A 283 -9.82 -31.19 16.00
N ALA A 284 -9.20 -31.69 17.06
CA ALA A 284 -9.04 -33.12 17.27
C ALA A 284 -10.42 -33.77 17.07
N PRO A 285 -10.53 -34.85 16.29
CA PRO A 285 -11.82 -35.50 16.08
C PRO A 285 -12.41 -35.88 17.44
N LEU A 286 -13.62 -35.42 17.71
CA LEU A 286 -14.39 -35.81 18.89
C LEU A 286 -14.55 -37.34 18.86
N ASN A 287 -13.74 -38.00 19.67
CA ASN A 287 -13.80 -39.43 19.85
C ASN A 287 -15.02 -39.73 20.72
N PHE A 288 -16.18 -39.99 20.10
CA PHE A 288 -17.34 -40.55 20.78
C PHE A 288 -17.08 -42.04 21.07
N ALA A 289 -16.15 -42.29 21.98
CA ALA A 289 -15.95 -43.61 22.56
C ALA A 289 -16.58 -43.63 23.97
N GLY A 290 -17.75 -44.27 24.05
CA GLY A 290 -18.19 -44.98 25.25
C GLY A 290 -18.84 -44.13 26.34
N TRP A 291 -20.18 -44.03 26.29
CA TRP A 291 -21.00 -44.10 27.50
C TRP A 291 -21.93 -45.29 27.32
N GLY A 292 -21.97 -46.14 28.36
CA GLY A 292 -22.51 -47.50 28.35
C GLY A 292 -24.02 -47.62 28.27
#